data_AF-A0A2E4PKW5-F1
#
_entry.id   AF-A0A2E4PKW5-F1
#
_cell.length_a   1.000
_cell.length_b   1.000
_cell.length_c   1.000
_cell.angle_alpha   90.00
_cell.angle_beta   90.00
_cell.angle_gamma   90.00
#
_symmetry.space_group_name_H-M   'P 1'
#
loop_
_entity.id
_entity.type
_entity.pdbx_description
1 polymer ?
#
loop_
_entity_poly.entity_id
_entity_poly.type
_entity_poly.pdbx_seq_one_letter_code
_entity_poly.pdbx_strand_id
1 'polypeptide(L)'
;MKISKMLFKNKFEKVAIIVCLLLFFGLLLANISERFRYTEFRCFYQIGIMSSYLLLLVCLLWSGVNALFLFHEKYDNKKRQWLWIAITLLPILFFGFIFLAIFFDQV
;
A
#
# COMPACT_ATOMS: atom_id res chain seq x y z
N MET A 1 -14.55 21.48 4.63
CA MET A 1 -13.12 21.86 4.61
C MET A 1 -12.40 21.82 5.98
N LYS A 2 -13.09 21.85 7.14
CA LYS A 2 -12.45 21.81 8.48
C LYS A 2 -11.95 20.44 8.95
N ILE A 3 -12.63 19.35 8.57
CA ILE A 3 -12.31 17.99 9.07
C ILE A 3 -10.97 17.47 8.53
N SER A 4 -10.62 17.79 7.27
CA SER A 4 -9.36 17.32 6.67
C SER A 4 -8.11 17.95 7.30
N LYS A 5 -8.20 19.17 7.83
CA LYS A 5 -7.10 19.82 8.58
C LYS A 5 -6.92 19.25 9.98
N MET A 6 -7.97 18.62 10.54
CA MET A 6 -7.93 18.01 11.88
C MET A 6 -7.28 16.63 11.84
N LEU A 7 -7.60 15.83 10.81
CA LEU A 7 -7.00 14.52 10.57
C LEU A 7 -5.60 14.61 9.95
N PHE A 8 -5.41 15.47 8.95
CA PHE A 8 -4.14 15.58 8.22
C PHE A 8 -3.48 16.94 8.44
N LYS A 9 -2.35 16.95 9.15
CA LYS A 9 -1.50 18.12 9.35
C LYS A 9 -0.55 18.29 8.17
N ASN A 10 -0.17 17.21 7.48
CA ASN A 10 0.79 17.25 6.38
C ASN A 10 0.33 16.48 5.13
N LYS A 11 0.87 16.83 3.96
CA LYS A 11 0.70 16.12 2.69
C LYS A 11 1.17 14.66 2.78
N PHE A 12 2.23 14.38 3.53
CA PHE A 12 2.77 13.02 3.67
C PHE A 12 1.84 12.07 4.45
N GLU A 13 1.05 12.60 5.39
CA GLU A 13 0.02 11.81 6.09
C GLU A 13 -1.11 11.41 5.14
N LYS A 14 -1.46 12.29 4.18
CA LYS A 14 -2.44 11.95 3.13
C LYS A 14 -1.88 10.87 2.20
N VAL A 15 -0.60 10.99 1.82
CA VAL A 15 0.08 9.97 1.01
C VAL A 15 0.10 8.63 1.72
N ALA A 16 0.32 8.60 3.05
CA ALA A 16 0.28 7.37 3.84
C ALA A 16 -1.06 6.63 3.68
N ILE A 17 -2.18 7.36 3.71
CA ILE A 17 -3.50 6.76 3.49
C ILE A 17 -3.67 6.32 2.04
N ILE A 18 -3.28 7.14 1.06
CA ILE A 18 -3.37 6.78 -0.36
C ILE A 18 -2.61 5.48 -0.62
N VAL A 19 -1.42 5.34 -0.04
CA VAL A 19 -0.60 4.13 -0.13
C VAL A 19 -1.32 2.92 0.48
N CYS A 20 -1.95 3.08 1.66
CA CYS A 20 -2.75 1.99 2.25
C CYS A 20 -3.97 1.62 1.40
N LEU A 21 -4.65 2.60 0.80
CA LEU A 21 -5.77 2.36 -0.11
C LEU A 21 -5.30 1.65 -1.38
N LEU A 22 -4.14 2.03 -1.94
CA LEU A 22 -3.54 1.37 -3.09
C LEU A 22 -3.26 -0.10 -2.81
N LEU A 23 -2.73 -0.43 -1.62
CA LEU A 23 -2.55 -1.82 -1.19
C LEU A 23 -3.89 -2.57 -1.19
N PHE A 24 -4.89 -2.01 -0.52
CA PHE A 24 -6.21 -2.63 -0.42
C PHE A 24 -6.87 -2.84 -1.79
N PHE A 25 -6.88 -1.82 -2.65
CA PHE A 25 -7.45 -1.92 -3.99
C PHE A 25 -6.65 -2.82 -4.92
N GLY A 26 -5.32 -2.84 -4.81
CA GLY A 26 -4.47 -3.77 -5.56
C GLY A 26 -4.82 -5.21 -5.25
N LEU A 27 -4.95 -5.57 -3.97
CA LEU A 27 -5.35 -6.90 -3.53
C LEU A 27 -6.78 -7.26 -3.93
N LEU A 28 -7.71 -6.32 -3.76
CA LEU A 28 -9.11 -6.52 -4.13
C LEU A 28 -9.26 -6.74 -5.63
N LEU A 29 -8.50 -5.99 -6.46
CA LEU A 29 -8.49 -6.15 -7.90
C LEU A 29 -7.96 -7.53 -8.30
N ALA A 30 -6.84 -7.98 -7.72
CA ALA A 30 -6.34 -9.34 -7.97
C ALA A 30 -7.38 -10.41 -7.66
N ASN A 31 -8.05 -10.30 -6.49
CA ASN A 31 -9.06 -11.26 -6.07
C ASN A 31 -10.29 -11.28 -6.99
N ILE A 32 -10.74 -10.11 -7.46
CA ILE A 32 -11.83 -10.03 -8.44
C ILE A 32 -11.39 -10.63 -9.77
N SER A 33 -10.17 -10.32 -10.23
CA SER A 33 -9.63 -10.80 -11.50
C SER A 33 -9.51 -12.31 -11.55
N GLU A 34 -9.13 -12.98 -10.45
CA GLU A 34 -9.04 -14.45 -10.37
C GLU A 34 -10.35 -15.15 -10.75
N ARG A 35 -11.52 -14.52 -10.52
CA ARG A 35 -12.82 -15.08 -10.92
C ARG A 35 -12.98 -15.25 -12.42
N PHE A 36 -12.20 -14.52 -13.21
CA PHE A 36 -12.22 -14.57 -14.68
C PHE A 36 -11.14 -15.48 -15.27
N ARG A 37 -10.35 -16.17 -14.43
CA ARG A 37 -9.18 -16.95 -14.89
C ARG A 37 -9.53 -18.08 -15.85
N TYR A 38 -10.63 -18.78 -15.59
CA TYR A 38 -11.08 -19.95 -16.36
C TYR A 38 -12.37 -19.69 -17.14
N THR A 39 -12.73 -18.42 -17.35
CA THR A 39 -13.90 -18.05 -18.13
C THR A 39 -13.50 -17.59 -19.53
N GLU A 40 -14.47 -17.47 -20.42
CA GLU A 40 -14.26 -16.90 -21.76
C GLU A 40 -13.74 -15.45 -21.71
N PHE A 41 -13.89 -14.80 -20.55
CA PHE A 41 -13.45 -13.44 -20.27
C PHE A 41 -12.00 -13.36 -19.74
N ARG A 42 -11.13 -14.31 -20.10
CA ARG A 42 -9.72 -14.38 -19.66
C ARG A 42 -8.92 -13.09 -19.91
N CYS A 43 -9.30 -12.28 -20.89
CA CYS A 43 -8.71 -10.96 -21.12
C CYS A 43 -8.83 -10.04 -19.88
N PHE A 44 -9.97 -10.07 -19.19
CA PHE A 44 -10.18 -9.30 -17.95
C PHE A 44 -9.32 -9.81 -16.79
N TYR A 45 -9.05 -11.12 -16.73
CA TYR A 45 -8.08 -11.68 -15.79
C TYR A 45 -6.69 -11.10 -16.03
N GLN A 46 -6.20 -11.12 -17.28
CA GLN A 46 -4.86 -10.64 -17.61
C GLN A 46 -4.70 -9.14 -17.32
N ILE A 47 -5.65 -8.32 -17.77
CA ILE A 47 -5.62 -6.86 -17.55
C ILE A 47 -5.69 -6.54 -16.06
N GLY A 48 -6.58 -7.21 -15.32
CA GLY A 48 -6.79 -6.91 -13.92
C GLY A 48 -5.64 -7.39 -13.02
N ILE A 49 -5.05 -8.56 -13.29
CA ILE A 49 -3.83 -9.02 -12.61
C ILE A 49 -2.66 -8.09 -12.90
N MET A 50 -2.45 -7.70 -14.17
CA MET A 50 -1.38 -6.76 -14.53
C MET A 50 -1.56 -5.40 -13.83
N SER A 51 -2.79 -4.89 -13.81
CA SER A 51 -3.14 -3.65 -13.12
C SER A 51 -2.96 -3.75 -11.61
N SER A 52 -3.30 -4.90 -11.01
CA SER A 52 -3.05 -5.18 -9.60
C SER A 52 -1.56 -5.12 -9.28
N TYR A 53 -0.71 -5.81 -10.05
CA TYR A 53 0.73 -5.78 -9.84
C TYR A 53 1.32 -4.38 -9.98
N LEU A 54 0.87 -3.58 -10.96
CA LEU A 54 1.29 -2.19 -11.08
C LEU A 54 0.90 -1.35 -9.86
N LEU A 55 -0.35 -1.47 -9.37
CA LEU A 55 -0.81 -0.75 -8.18
C LEU A 55 0.00 -1.15 -6.93
N LEU A 56 0.26 -2.44 -6.77
CA LEU A 56 1.04 -2.99 -5.65
C LEU A 56 2.51 -2.56 -5.71
N LEU A 57 3.12 -2.53 -6.90
CA LEU A 57 4.49 -2.03 -7.09
C LEU A 57 4.58 -0.55 -6.75
N VAL A 58 3.67 0.27 -7.27
CA VAL A 58 3.61 1.71 -6.97
C VAL A 58 3.38 1.94 -5.48
N CYS A 59 2.52 1.15 -4.83
CA CYS A 59 2.28 1.18 -3.40
C CYS A 59 3.56 0.91 -2.59
N LEU A 60 4.31 -0.13 -2.94
CA LEU A 60 5.55 -0.49 -2.25
C LEU A 60 6.61 0.60 -2.38
N LEU A 61 6.83 1.12 -3.59
CA LEU A 61 7.79 2.20 -3.84
C LEU A 61 7.41 3.46 -3.07
N TRP A 62 6.13 3.87 -3.13
CA TRP A 62 5.67 5.07 -2.42
C TRP A 62 5.64 4.91 -0.90
N SER A 63 5.42 3.70 -0.39
CA SER A 63 5.55 3.40 1.04
C SER A 63 6.95 3.72 1.54
N GLY A 64 7.99 3.24 0.86
CA GLY A 64 9.39 3.49 1.25
C GLY A 64 9.76 4.97 1.17
N VAL A 65 9.44 5.61 0.05
CA VAL A 65 9.73 7.03 -0.17
C VAL A 65 8.98 7.93 0.82
N ASN A 66 7.69 7.66 1.07
CA ASN A 66 6.91 8.46 2.02
C ASN A 66 7.36 8.27 3.48
N ALA A 67 7.85 7.08 3.84
CA ALA A 67 8.42 6.84 5.16
C ALA A 67 9.69 7.69 5.39
N LEU A 68 10.57 7.78 4.38
CA LEU A 68 11.76 8.64 4.43
C LEU A 68 11.39 10.12 4.58
N PHE A 69 10.37 10.59 3.86
CA PHE A 69 9.89 11.96 3.98
C PHE A 69 9.26 12.23 5.36
N LEU A 70 8.43 11.33 5.88
CA LEU A 70 7.85 11.44 7.22
C LEU A 70 8.92 11.45 8.31
N PHE A 71 10.04 10.74 8.11
CA PHE A 71 11.15 10.73 9.04
C PHE A 71 11.90 12.08 9.09
N HIS A 72 12.10 12.73 7.94
CA HIS A 72 12.78 14.03 7.86
C HIS A 72 11.89 15.22 8.24
N GLU A 73 10.57 15.03 8.22
CA GLU A 73 9.62 16.09 8.53
C GLU A 73 9.63 16.47 10.01
N LYS A 74 9.56 17.78 10.30
CA LYS A 74 9.46 18.28 11.68
C LYS A 74 8.03 18.16 12.20
N TYR A 75 7.83 17.25 13.15
CA TYR A 75 6.57 17.13 13.90
C TYR A 75 6.71 17.71 15.30
N ASP A 76 5.75 18.54 15.72
CA ASP A 76 5.67 19.02 17.11
C ASP A 76 5.44 17.86 18.10
N ASN A 77 4.76 16.80 17.67
CA ASN A 77 4.51 15.61 18.47
C ASN A 77 5.14 14.39 17.81
N LYS A 78 6.26 13.91 18.37
CA LYS A 78 6.97 12.73 17.88
C LYS A 78 6.12 11.45 17.90
N LYS A 79 5.16 11.30 18.83
CA LYS A 79 4.27 10.13 18.85
C LYS A 79 3.41 10.05 17.59
N ARG A 80 2.93 11.21 17.11
CA ARG A 80 2.15 11.31 15.86
C ARG A 80 3.03 10.96 14.65
N GLN A 81 4.28 11.44 14.63
CA GLN A 81 5.23 11.11 13.55
C GLN A 81 5.44 9.59 13.44
N TRP A 82 5.74 8.92 14.55
CA TRP A 82 5.94 7.48 14.58
C TRP A 82 4.71 6.68 14.17
N LEU A 83 3.50 7.12 14.57
CA LEU A 83 2.25 6.51 14.12
C LEU A 83 2.11 6.57 12.58
N TRP A 84 2.38 7.72 11.97
CA TRP A 84 2.27 7.86 10.51
C TRP A 84 3.36 7.10 9.75
N ILE A 85 4.56 7.00 10.31
CA ILE A 85 5.63 6.15 9.77
C ILE A 85 5.17 4.69 9.82
N ALA A 86 4.65 4.22 10.95
CA ALA A 86 4.15 2.85 11.10
C ALA A 86 3.01 2.54 10.11
N ILE A 87 2.05 3.46 9.94
CA ILE A 87 0.98 3.34 8.96
C ILE A 87 1.54 3.27 7.53
N THR A 88 2.49 4.15 7.21
CA THR A 88 3.10 4.18 5.87
C THR A 88 3.88 2.90 5.58
N LEU A 89 4.48 2.26 6.59
CA LEU A 89 5.26 1.03 6.45
C LEU A 89 4.40 -0.25 6.36
N LEU A 90 3.08 -0.18 6.60
CA LEU A 90 2.19 -1.34 6.52
C LEU A 90 2.34 -2.16 5.21
N PRO A 91 2.37 -1.55 4.01
CA PRO A 91 2.57 -2.30 2.77
C PRO A 91 3.91 -3.01 2.73
N ILE A 92 5.00 -2.35 3.13
CA ILE A 92 6.33 -2.97 3.16
C ILE A 92 6.33 -4.18 4.10
N LEU A 93 5.75 -4.05 5.29
CA LEU A 93 5.61 -5.16 6.22
C LEU A 93 4.79 -6.30 5.62
N PHE A 94 3.66 -5.98 4.99
CA PHE A 94 2.81 -6.98 4.33
C PHE A 94 3.57 -7.77 3.26
N PHE A 95 4.29 -7.09 2.36
CA PHE A 95 5.11 -7.76 1.34
C PHE A 95 6.28 -8.53 1.94
N GLY A 96 6.91 -8.00 3.01
CA GLY A 96 7.96 -8.71 3.75
C GLY A 96 7.46 -10.02 4.36
N PHE A 97 6.29 -10.00 4.99
CA PHE A 97 5.66 -11.22 5.52
C PHE A 97 5.33 -12.24 4.44
N ILE A 98 4.78 -11.81 3.29
CA ILE A 98 4.52 -12.71 2.16
C ILE A 98 5.81 -13.32 1.64
N PHE A 99 6.86 -12.51 1.46
CA PHE A 99 8.15 -12.98 1.00
C PHE A 99 8.76 -14.01 1.95
N LEU A 100 8.72 -13.75 3.26
CA LEU A 100 9.19 -14.70 4.27
C LEU A 100 8.38 -15.99 4.26
N ALA A 101 7.04 -15.90 4.19
CA ALA A 101 6.17 -17.07 4.14
C ALA A 101 6.50 -17.96 2.92
N ILE A 102 6.67 -17.36 1.74
CA ILE A 102 7.06 -18.10 0.52
C ILE A 102 8.45 -18.71 0.67
N PHE A 103 9.40 -17.97 1.25
CA PHE A 103 10.77 -18.46 1.43
C PHE A 103 10.82 -19.67 2.37
N PHE A 104 10.11 -19.64 3.49
CA PHE A 104 10.09 -20.76 4.44
C PHE A 104 9.26 -21.95 3.97
N ASP A 105 8.26 -21.76 3.11
CA ASP A 105 7.52 -22.88 2.50
C ASP A 105 8.37 -23.68 1.50
N GLN A 106 9.47 -23.09 1.01
CA GLN A 106 10.39 -23.72 0.05
C GLN A 106 11.58 -24.45 0.70
N VAL A 107 11.74 -24.37 2.04
CA VAL A 107 12.84 -24.99 2.82
C VAL A 107 12.32 -26.19 3.59
#